data_AF-W2L2G5-F1
#
_entry.id   AF-W2L2G5-F1
#
_cell.length_a   1.000
_cell.length_b   1.000
_cell.length_c   1.000
_cell.angle_alpha   90.00
_cell.angle_beta   90.00
_cell.angle_gamma   90.00
#
_symmetry.space_group_name_H-M   'P 1'
#
loop_
_entity.id
_entity.type
_entity.pdbx_description
1 polymer ?
#
loop_
_entity_poly.entity_id
_entity_poly.type
_entity_poly.pdbx_seq_one_letter_code
_entity_poly.pdbx_strand_id
1 'polypeptide(L)' 'PNLDSFVFCQGKEAGGVQCDDKGGDFVQVTSADRYILRYRSVQEHVQAGAIDLI' A
#
# COMPACT_ATOMS: atom_id res chain seq x y z
N PRO A 1 5.63 -12.74 -10.75
CA PRO A 1 4.51 -12.53 -9.80
C PRO A 1 3.48 -11.57 -10.41
N ASN A 2 2.18 -11.80 -10.21
CA ASN A 2 1.13 -10.93 -10.76
C ASN A 2 1.01 -9.66 -9.91
N LEU A 3 1.55 -8.54 -10.40
CA LEU A 3 1.68 -7.27 -9.68
C LEU A 3 0.34 -6.51 -9.53
N ASP A 4 -0.67 -6.86 -10.33
CA ASP A 4 -2.02 -6.29 -10.26
C ASP A 4 -2.93 -7.01 -9.25
N SER A 5 -2.40 -7.98 -8.51
CA SER A 5 -3.16 -8.65 -7.46
C SER A 5 -3.42 -7.68 -6.30
N PHE A 6 -4.65 -7.69 -5.77
CA PHE A 6 -4.97 -7.00 -4.53
C PHE A 6 -4.43 -7.80 -3.34
N VAL A 7 -3.82 -7.10 -2.39
CA VAL A 7 -3.25 -7.66 -1.17
C VAL A 7 -3.85 -6.99 0.06
N PHE A 8 -3.98 -7.76 1.14
CA PHE A 8 -4.28 -7.21 2.45
C PHE A 8 -2.97 -6.68 3.04
N CYS A 9 -3.02 -5.45 3.52
CA CYS A 9 -1.88 -4.84 4.16
C CYS A 9 -2.27 -3.97 5.35
N GLN A 10 -1.33 -3.81 6.28
CA GLN A 10 -1.48 -2.95 7.45
C GLN A 10 -0.43 -1.85 7.43
N GLY A 11 -0.88 -0.62 7.65
CA GLY A 11 0.02 0.52 7.81
C GLY A 11 0.80 0.44 9.12
N LYS A 12 2.12 0.66 9.07
CA LYS A 12 2.94 0.88 10.25
C LYS A 12 3.15 2.35 10.54
N GLU A 13 3.30 3.15 9.49
CA GLU A 13 3.49 4.60 9.58
C GLU A 13 2.41 5.35 8.79
N ALA A 14 2.21 6.63 9.14
CA ALA A 14 1.27 7.50 8.45
C ALA A 14 1.89 8.03 7.15
N GLY A 15 1.27 7.75 6.00
CA GLY A 15 1.81 8.17 4.70
C GLY A 15 0.81 8.03 3.54
N GLY A 16 1.06 8.76 2.46
CA GLY A 16 0.26 8.69 1.24
C GLY A 16 0.76 7.61 0.31
N VAL A 17 -0.06 6.58 0.05
CA VAL A 17 0.22 5.54 -0.95
C VAL A 17 -0.50 5.89 -2.24
N GLN A 18 0.25 6.02 -3.34
CA GLN A 18 -0.33 6.20 -4.66
C GLN A 18 -0.97 4.89 -5.15
N CYS A 19 -2.30 4.89 -5.28
CA CYS A 19 -3.07 3.70 -5.62
C CYS A 19 -3.42 3.58 -7.11
N ASP A 20 -3.14 4.62 -7.91
CA ASP A 20 -3.46 4.67 -9.33
C ASP A 20 -2.23 4.71 -10.25
N ASP A 21 -2.49 4.49 -11.54
CA ASP A 21 -1.50 4.59 -12.62
C ASP A 21 -1.17 6.03 -13.01
N LYS A 22 -2.08 6.96 -12.73
CA LYS A 22 -2.05 8.33 -13.25
C LYS A 22 -1.53 9.35 -12.23
N GLY A 23 -1.28 8.96 -10.99
CA GLY A 23 -0.82 9.84 -9.91
C GLY A 23 -1.90 10.76 -9.36
N GLY A 24 -3.18 10.47 -9.62
CA GLY A 24 -4.32 11.26 -9.17
C GLY A 24 -4.88 10.82 -7.83
N ASP A 25 -4.81 9.52 -7.51
CA ASP A 25 -5.45 8.96 -6.32
C ASP A 25 -4.42 8.45 -5.30
N PHE A 26 -4.57 8.92 -4.07
CA PHE A 26 -3.76 8.54 -2.92
C PHE A 26 -4.64 8.05 -1.78
N VAL A 27 -4.24 6.95 -1.16
CA VAL A 27 -4.79 6.51 0.12
C VAL A 27 -3.86 6.95 1.23
N GLN A 28 -4.39 7.69 2.21
CA GLN A 28 -3.68 7.91 3.46
C GLN A 28 -3.73 6.61 4.27
N VAL A 29 -2.57 5.97 4.37
CA VAL A 29 -2.34 4.81 5.20
C VAL A 29 -1.96 5.32 6.57
N THR A 30 -2.70 4.90 7.59
CA THR A 30 -2.46 5.22 9.00
C THR A 30 -1.95 3.99 9.74
N SER A 31 -1.18 4.24 10.80
CA SER A 31 -0.67 3.17 11.64
C SER A 31 -1.81 2.34 12.22
N ALA A 32 -1.65 1.02 12.20
CA ALA A 32 -2.60 0.01 12.69
C ALA A 32 -3.86 -0.23 11.83
N ASP A 33 -4.12 0.57 10.80
CA ASP A 33 -5.26 0.37 9.90
C ASP A 33 -4.97 -0.65 8.80
N ARG A 34 -6.03 -1.33 8.36
CA ARG A 34 -5.97 -2.41 7.35
C ARG A 34 -6.57 -1.95 6.03
N TYR A 35 -5.88 -2.27 4.94
CA TYR A 35 -6.22 -1.84 3.59
C TYR A 35 -6.18 -3.00 2.61
N ILE A 36 -6.89 -2.84 1.49
CA ILE A 36 -6.82 -3.73 0.33
C ILE A 36 -6.33 -2.89 -0.84
N LEU A 37 -5.06 -3.05 -1.21
CA LEU A 37 -4.40 -2.27 -2.26
C LEU A 37 -3.75 -3.18 -3.28
N ARG A 38 -3.54 -2.69 -4.50
CA ARG A 38 -2.78 -3.44 -5.52
C ARG A 38 -1.33 -3.58 -5.05
N TYR A 39 -0.76 -4.78 -5.17
CA TYR A 39 0.60 -5.05 -4.70
C TYR A 39 1.63 -4.07 -5.30
N ARG A 40 1.51 -3.76 -6.60
CA ARG A 40 2.35 -2.76 -7.27
C ARG A 40 2.40 -1.38 -6.59
N SER A 41 1.31 -0.96 -5.92
CA SER A 41 1.21 0.34 -5.27
C SER A 41 1.85 0.36 -3.89
N VAL A 42 1.87 -0.80 -3.22
CA VAL A 42 2.42 -0.93 -1.86
C VAL A 42 3.81 -1.57 -1.83
N GLN A 43 4.30 -2.12 -2.94
CA GLN A 43 5.56 -2.87 -2.99
C GLN A 43 6.75 -2.08 -2.42
N GLU A 44 6.91 -0.82 -2.83
CA GLU A 44 8.00 0.04 -2.33
C GLU A 44 7.87 0.29 -0.82
N HIS A 45 6.64 0.52 -0.34
CA HIS A 45 6.34 0.74 1.07
C HIS A 45 6.56 -0.52 1.91
N VAL A 46 6.28 -1.70 1.35
CA VAL A 46 6.56 -2.99 1.98
C VAL A 46 8.06 -3.22 2.08
N GLN A 47 8.81 -2.94 1.01
CA GLN A 47 10.27 -3.06 1.01
C GLN A 47 10.94 -2.06 1.98
N ALA A 48 10.35 -0.88 2.14
CA ALA A 48 10.78 0.13 3.11
C ALA A 48 10.36 -0.20 4.56
N GLY A 49 9.49 -1.19 4.77
CA GLY A 49 8.98 -1.56 6.10
C GLY A 49 7.88 -0.63 6.64
N ALA A 50 7.36 0.29 5.84
CA ALA A 50 6.27 1.20 6.20
C ALA A 50 4.89 0.52 6.16
N ILE A 51 4.77 -0.59 5.43
CA ILE A 51 3.55 -1.41 5.30
C ILE A 51 3.90 -2.88 5.49
N ASP A 52 3.08 -3.60 6.24
CA ASP A 52 3.14 -5.06 6.33
C ASP A 52 2.07 -5.72 5.46
N LEU A 53 2.43 -6.83 4.82
CA LEU A 53 1.47 -7.72 4.17
C LEU A 53 0.93 -8.72 5.20
N ILE A 54 -0.37 -9.01 5.12
CA ILE A 54 -1.07 -9.98 5.98
C ILE A 54 -1.53 -11.17 5.15
#